data_AF-A0AAT9IA80-F1
#
_entry.id   AF-A0AAT9IA80-F1
#
_cell.length_a   1.000
_cell.length_b   1.000
_cell.length_c   1.000
_cell.angle_alpha   90.00
_cell.angle_beta   90.00
_cell.angle_gamma   90.00
#
_symmetry.space_group_name_H-M   'P 1'
#
loop_
_entity.id
_entity.type
_entity.pdbx_description
1 polymer ?
#
loop_
_entity_poly.entity_id
_entity_poly.type
_entity_poly.pdbx_seq_one_letter_code
_entity_poly.pdbx_strand_id
1 'polypeptide(L)'
;MKKILLLLAIIGCWACKKGMDQYRNAKPASEVSVSTYDFLQQQGALYDTLLLLIDKVKLTDTLKNQQVTFFVPQDNSIITAIRNVNFAREKLGDPGNWTLDSIPVTVWDSLLRRYIVRGIVNADSLRYADGTELTTLYGHEMNGKTAGTNASGAVDAGTQVLMYSDKNNSRFSKDWSVALTQNVDVKTKNGMMHILESRHVFGFTSFVGMAYPRSLEPAQGPYLGYPFKIPGIIDAADYDDGGEGIAFHDSNGDGNHSYRPDRPGTENCSEGNTDGGSPGGNYNVGWTVDGEWLRYTVDIAEAGAYKVELRTASGCCDSNVHFLIDDVDVSGDIITHNTGGWQNWSGTTAIVQLPAGRHYLKCFMQVSGFNIHRYIFTKI
;
A
#
# COMPACT_ATOMS: atom_id res chain seq x y z
N MET A 1 11.35 -33.15 -88.98
CA MET A 1 11.83 -33.83 -87.76
C MET A 1 12.09 -32.77 -86.69
N LYS A 2 11.10 -32.55 -85.79
CA LYS A 2 11.24 -32.63 -84.31
C LYS A 2 12.41 -31.79 -83.75
N LYS A 3 12.19 -30.50 -83.43
CA LYS A 3 11.87 -29.93 -82.08
C LYS A 3 12.84 -30.40 -80.98
N ILE A 4 13.52 -29.47 -80.28
CA ILE A 4 13.43 -29.28 -78.81
C ILE A 4 14.28 -28.08 -78.30
N LEU A 5 13.55 -27.08 -77.80
CA LEU A 5 13.77 -26.09 -76.72
C LEU A 5 15.11 -25.33 -76.55
N LEU A 6 15.11 -24.06 -76.96
CA LEU A 6 15.58 -22.94 -76.14
C LEU A 6 14.32 -22.20 -75.67
N LEU A 7 13.97 -22.27 -74.39
CA LEU A 7 12.76 -21.64 -73.84
C LEU A 7 13.18 -20.47 -72.95
N LEU A 8 12.86 -19.26 -73.44
CA LEU A 8 12.76 -18.04 -72.65
C LEU A 8 11.87 -18.28 -71.43
N ALA A 9 12.40 -18.05 -70.23
CA ALA A 9 11.61 -17.95 -69.02
C ALA A 9 12.05 -16.71 -68.23
N ILE A 10 11.79 -15.53 -68.79
CA ILE A 10 11.45 -14.34 -68.00
C ILE A 10 10.01 -14.59 -67.54
N ILE A 11 9.84 -15.43 -66.52
CA ILE A 11 8.54 -15.61 -65.87
C ILE A 11 8.44 -14.49 -64.84
N GLY A 12 7.58 -13.52 -65.18
CA GLY A 12 7.29 -12.37 -64.37
C GLY A 12 6.92 -12.75 -62.94
N CYS A 13 7.45 -11.97 -62.01
CA CYS A 13 6.94 -11.83 -60.66
C CYS A 13 5.49 -11.33 -60.69
N TRP A 14 4.54 -12.21 -61.00
CA TRP A 14 3.17 -12.06 -60.52
C TRP A 14 3.14 -12.58 -59.09
N ALA A 15 3.78 -11.81 -58.20
CA ALA A 15 3.42 -11.89 -56.80
C ALA A 15 1.95 -11.51 -56.73
N CYS A 16 1.09 -12.43 -56.29
CA CYS A 16 -0.24 -12.08 -55.84
C CYS A 16 -0.12 -10.88 -54.90
N LYS A 17 -0.63 -9.71 -55.33
CA LYS A 17 -0.94 -8.59 -54.44
C LYS A 17 -2.10 -9.02 -53.52
N LYS A 18 -1.87 -9.97 -52.62
CA LYS A 18 -2.54 -9.94 -51.32
C LYS A 18 -1.60 -9.16 -50.42
N GLY A 19 -1.76 -7.84 -50.44
CA GLY A 19 -1.01 -6.94 -49.59
C GLY A 19 -1.17 -7.34 -48.12
N MET A 20 -0.10 -7.17 -47.35
CA MET A 20 -0.09 -7.32 -45.89
C MET A 20 -1.13 -6.41 -45.20
N ASP A 21 -1.72 -5.44 -45.91
CA ASP A 21 -2.81 -4.58 -45.45
C ASP A 21 -4.07 -5.37 -45.00
N GLN A 22 -4.29 -6.58 -45.55
CA GLN A 22 -5.40 -7.44 -45.11
C GLN A 22 -5.13 -8.13 -43.77
N TYR A 23 -3.85 -8.32 -43.39
CA TYR A 23 -3.46 -8.85 -42.08
C TYR A 23 -3.26 -7.75 -41.03
N ARG A 24 -2.95 -6.53 -41.48
CA ARG A 24 -2.85 -5.32 -40.63
C ARG A 24 -4.19 -4.88 -40.02
N ASN A 25 -5.31 -5.35 -40.59
CA ASN A 25 -6.68 -5.00 -40.21
C ASN A 25 -7.50 -6.20 -39.70
N ALA A 26 -6.86 -7.29 -39.29
CA ALA A 26 -7.56 -8.41 -38.67
C ALA A 26 -7.92 -8.04 -37.21
N LYS A 27 -9.05 -7.37 -37.01
CA LYS A 27 -9.66 -7.18 -35.68
C LYS A 27 -10.12 -8.53 -35.14
N PRO A 28 -9.64 -9.01 -33.97
CA PRO A 28 -10.42 -9.95 -33.18
C PRO A 28 -11.37 -9.15 -32.28
N ALA A 29 -12.19 -8.27 -32.88
CA ALA A 29 -13.35 -7.75 -32.15
C ALA A 29 -14.34 -8.92 -32.07
N SER A 30 -14.35 -9.65 -30.97
CA SER A 30 -15.36 -10.68 -30.75
C SER A 30 -16.69 -9.96 -30.48
N GLU A 31 -17.49 -9.82 -31.52
CA GLU A 31 -18.83 -9.23 -31.43
C GLU A 31 -19.83 -10.30 -30.98
N VAL A 32 -20.62 -9.97 -29.96
CA VAL A 32 -21.70 -10.82 -29.45
C VAL A 32 -23.03 -10.09 -29.53
N SER A 33 -24.09 -10.82 -29.83
CA SER A 33 -25.43 -10.25 -30.09
C SER A 33 -26.24 -9.96 -28.82
N VAL A 34 -25.69 -10.22 -27.64
CA VAL A 34 -26.35 -10.05 -26.34
C VAL A 34 -25.79 -8.84 -25.58
N SER A 35 -26.50 -8.37 -24.55
CA SER A 35 -26.02 -7.25 -23.74
C SER A 35 -24.77 -7.62 -22.93
N THR A 36 -24.06 -6.63 -22.39
CA THR A 36 -22.90 -6.86 -21.52
C THR A 36 -23.23 -7.75 -20.33
N TYR A 37 -24.34 -7.47 -19.63
CA TYR A 37 -24.76 -8.30 -18.50
C TYR A 37 -25.12 -9.73 -18.92
N ASP A 38 -25.89 -9.88 -20.00
CA ASP A 38 -26.33 -11.21 -20.46
C ASP A 38 -25.16 -12.05 -20.98
N PHE A 39 -24.14 -11.42 -21.58
CA PHE A 39 -22.91 -12.10 -21.96
C PHE A 39 -22.20 -12.70 -20.73
N LEU A 40 -22.08 -11.93 -19.64
CA LEU A 40 -21.44 -12.40 -18.40
C LEU A 40 -22.23 -13.56 -17.77
N GLN A 41 -23.57 -13.48 -17.75
CA GLN A 41 -24.42 -14.58 -17.29
C GLN A 41 -24.20 -15.87 -18.08
N GLN A 42 -23.99 -15.78 -19.39
CA GLN A 42 -23.76 -16.96 -20.24
C GLN A 42 -22.43 -17.67 -19.96
N GLN A 43 -21.46 -17.00 -19.31
CA GLN A 43 -20.18 -17.62 -18.94
C GLN A 43 -20.28 -18.47 -17.66
N GLY A 44 -21.42 -18.45 -16.98
CA GLY A 44 -21.68 -19.28 -15.79
C GLY A 44 -20.76 -18.95 -14.62
N ALA A 45 -20.11 -19.98 -14.06
CA ALA A 45 -19.31 -19.92 -12.83
C ALA A 45 -18.04 -19.04 -12.92
N LEU A 46 -17.73 -18.44 -14.09
CA LEU A 46 -16.59 -17.54 -14.23
C LEU A 46 -16.84 -16.13 -13.68
N TYR A 47 -18.11 -15.72 -13.57
CA TYR A 47 -18.52 -14.38 -13.13
C TYR A 47 -19.69 -14.41 -12.13
N ASP A 48 -19.87 -15.51 -11.39
CA ASP A 48 -21.00 -15.65 -10.46
C ASP A 48 -20.95 -14.60 -9.35
N THR A 49 -19.74 -14.34 -8.84
CA THR A 49 -19.48 -13.43 -7.73
C THR A 49 -19.57 -11.99 -8.21
N LEU A 50 -19.02 -11.70 -9.39
CA LEU A 50 -19.18 -10.40 -10.05
C LEU A 50 -20.66 -10.08 -10.32
N LEU A 51 -21.43 -11.02 -10.88
CA LEU A 51 -22.85 -10.84 -11.17
C LEU A 51 -23.65 -10.58 -9.89
N LEU A 52 -23.37 -11.34 -8.82
CA LEU A 52 -23.97 -11.11 -7.50
C LEU A 52 -23.73 -9.67 -7.02
N LEU A 53 -22.50 -9.16 -7.16
CA LEU A 53 -22.17 -7.79 -6.76
C LEU A 53 -22.84 -6.75 -7.67
N ILE A 54 -22.84 -6.95 -9.00
CA ILE A 54 -23.52 -6.08 -9.97
C ILE A 54 -25.00 -5.90 -9.59
N ASP A 55 -25.68 -7.00 -9.27
CA ASP A 55 -27.09 -6.97 -8.88
C ASP A 55 -27.27 -6.29 -7.52
N LYS A 56 -26.40 -6.60 -6.54
CA LYS A 56 -26.41 -6.01 -5.20
C LYS A 56 -26.26 -4.48 -5.24
N VAL A 57 -25.45 -3.95 -6.15
CA VAL A 57 -25.21 -2.50 -6.31
C VAL A 57 -26.04 -1.86 -7.44
N LYS A 58 -27.02 -2.59 -7.97
CA LYS A 58 -28.01 -2.11 -8.95
C LYS A 58 -27.40 -1.58 -10.25
N LEU A 59 -26.38 -2.25 -10.78
CA LEU A 59 -25.74 -1.91 -12.06
C LEU A 59 -26.28 -2.71 -13.26
N THR A 60 -27.22 -3.63 -13.04
CA THR A 60 -27.82 -4.49 -14.08
C THR A 60 -28.38 -3.67 -15.25
N ASP A 61 -29.17 -2.63 -14.98
CA ASP A 61 -29.77 -1.81 -16.03
C ASP A 61 -28.72 -1.02 -16.84
N THR A 62 -27.66 -0.56 -16.18
CA THR A 62 -26.54 0.09 -16.87
C THR A 62 -25.87 -0.87 -17.85
N LEU A 63 -25.60 -2.11 -17.41
CA LEU A 63 -24.92 -3.10 -18.24
C LEU A 63 -25.83 -3.78 -19.27
N LYS A 64 -27.17 -3.66 -19.16
CA LYS A 64 -28.12 -4.14 -20.17
C LYS A 64 -28.43 -3.11 -21.25
N ASN A 65 -28.57 -1.84 -20.85
CA ASN A 65 -29.26 -0.85 -21.69
C ASN A 65 -28.40 0.38 -22.04
N GLN A 66 -27.40 0.73 -21.24
CA GLN A 66 -26.60 1.93 -21.48
C GLN A 66 -25.38 1.63 -22.34
N GLN A 67 -24.93 2.66 -23.08
CA GLN A 67 -23.71 2.61 -23.85
C GLN A 67 -22.50 2.89 -22.97
N VAL A 68 -21.82 1.82 -22.56
CA VAL A 68 -20.68 1.86 -21.64
C VAL A 68 -19.56 0.92 -22.08
N THR A 69 -18.36 1.22 -21.60
CA THR A 69 -17.21 0.32 -21.64
C THR A 69 -16.99 -0.25 -20.26
N PHE A 70 -16.97 -1.58 -20.13
CA PHE A 70 -16.73 -2.27 -18.88
C PHE A 70 -15.36 -2.96 -18.89
N PHE A 71 -14.47 -2.52 -18.00
CA PHE A 71 -13.20 -3.18 -17.71
C PHE A 71 -13.48 -4.31 -16.72
N VAL A 72 -13.80 -5.50 -17.23
CA VAL A 72 -14.43 -6.58 -16.46
C VAL A 72 -13.41 -7.19 -15.48
N PRO A 73 -13.57 -7.00 -14.15
CA PRO A 73 -12.75 -7.74 -13.19
C PRO A 73 -13.22 -9.20 -13.14
N GLN A 74 -12.35 -10.12 -12.70
CA GLN A 74 -12.70 -11.54 -12.58
C GLN A 74 -13.01 -11.90 -11.12
N ASP A 75 -13.75 -12.99 -10.90
CA ASP A 75 -14.11 -13.45 -9.55
C ASP A 75 -12.88 -13.73 -8.68
N ASN A 76 -11.79 -14.24 -9.27
CA ASN A 76 -10.53 -14.44 -8.54
C ASN A 76 -9.93 -13.13 -7.99
N SER A 77 -10.12 -12.01 -8.68
CA SER A 77 -9.69 -10.68 -8.22
C SER A 77 -10.49 -10.22 -7.01
N ILE A 78 -11.79 -10.54 -6.97
CA ILE A 78 -12.70 -10.23 -5.86
C ILE A 78 -12.38 -11.12 -4.65
N ILE A 79 -12.18 -12.41 -4.87
CA ILE A 79 -11.77 -13.37 -3.82
C ILE A 79 -10.43 -12.93 -3.20
N THR A 80 -9.47 -12.50 -4.02
CA THR A 80 -8.17 -12.01 -3.54
C THR A 80 -8.34 -10.74 -2.70
N ALA A 81 -9.23 -9.82 -3.08
CA ALA A 81 -9.53 -8.63 -2.30
C ALA A 81 -10.09 -8.98 -0.90
N ILE A 82 -10.99 -9.97 -0.81
CA ILE A 82 -11.50 -10.49 0.46
C ILE A 82 -10.40 -11.16 1.30
N ARG A 83 -9.49 -11.91 0.68
CA ARG A 83 -8.32 -12.48 1.39
C ARG A 83 -7.43 -11.38 1.96
N ASN A 84 -7.18 -10.32 1.19
CA ASN A 84 -6.32 -9.21 1.62
C ASN A 84 -6.92 -8.43 2.79
N VAL A 85 -8.24 -8.18 2.79
CA VAL A 85 -8.87 -7.49 3.93
C VAL A 85 -8.87 -8.38 5.18
N ASN A 86 -9.13 -9.69 5.06
CA ASN A 86 -9.02 -10.61 6.19
C ASN A 86 -7.60 -10.71 6.74
N PHE A 87 -6.59 -10.73 5.86
CA PHE A 87 -5.20 -10.66 6.27
C PHE A 87 -4.88 -9.38 7.04
N ALA A 88 -5.32 -8.22 6.54
CA ALA A 88 -5.12 -6.94 7.23
C ALA A 88 -5.82 -6.88 8.59
N ARG A 89 -7.04 -7.42 8.69
CA ARG A 89 -7.80 -7.53 9.94
C ARG A 89 -7.09 -8.40 10.97
N GLU A 90 -6.63 -9.58 10.57
CA GLU A 90 -5.88 -10.50 11.44
C GLU A 90 -4.60 -9.83 11.98
N LYS A 91 -3.87 -9.10 11.13
CA LYS A 91 -2.68 -8.35 11.54
C LYS A 91 -2.97 -7.23 12.54
N LEU A 92 -4.17 -6.67 12.51
CA LEU A 92 -4.63 -5.61 13.41
C LEU A 92 -5.40 -6.17 14.63
N GLY A 93 -5.30 -7.48 14.88
CA GLY A 93 -5.92 -8.13 16.04
C GLY A 93 -7.44 -8.21 15.96
N ASP A 94 -8.02 -8.15 14.76
CA ASP A 94 -9.46 -8.35 14.50
C ASP A 94 -9.68 -9.73 13.85
N PRO A 95 -9.67 -10.83 14.63
CA PRO A 95 -9.83 -12.18 14.10
C PRO A 95 -11.25 -12.42 13.58
N GLY A 96 -11.37 -13.21 12.51
CA GLY A 96 -12.66 -13.61 11.94
C GLY A 96 -12.62 -13.64 10.43
N ASN A 97 -13.58 -14.35 9.81
CA ASN A 97 -13.62 -14.53 8.37
C ASN A 97 -14.68 -13.61 7.74
N TRP A 98 -14.30 -12.38 7.37
CA TRP A 98 -15.17 -11.51 6.59
C TRP A 98 -15.43 -12.11 5.22
N THR A 99 -16.68 -12.00 4.80
CA THR A 99 -17.16 -12.45 3.50
C THR A 99 -17.63 -11.26 2.68
N LEU A 100 -18.19 -11.49 1.49
CA LEU A 100 -18.73 -10.43 0.63
C LEU A 100 -19.77 -9.56 1.36
N ASP A 101 -20.57 -10.16 2.24
CA ASP A 101 -21.62 -9.48 2.99
C ASP A 101 -21.11 -8.67 4.18
N SER A 102 -19.87 -8.92 4.62
CA SER A 102 -19.23 -8.14 5.69
C SER A 102 -18.77 -6.76 5.20
N ILE A 103 -18.57 -6.59 3.89
CA ILE A 103 -18.08 -5.36 3.30
C ILE A 103 -19.26 -4.39 3.07
N PRO A 104 -19.16 -3.11 3.45
CA PRO A 104 -20.23 -2.15 3.22
C PRO A 104 -20.62 -2.07 1.74
N VAL A 105 -21.92 -2.10 1.46
CA VAL A 105 -22.44 -2.06 0.07
C VAL A 105 -21.96 -0.83 -0.71
N THR A 106 -21.72 0.29 -0.04
CA THR A 106 -21.18 1.52 -0.62
C THR A 106 -19.75 1.36 -1.16
N VAL A 107 -18.95 0.49 -0.54
CA VAL A 107 -17.58 0.18 -1.01
C VAL A 107 -17.65 -0.60 -2.31
N TRP A 108 -18.49 -1.64 -2.38
CA TRP A 108 -18.74 -2.38 -3.61
C TRP A 108 -19.28 -1.47 -4.72
N ASP A 109 -20.24 -0.62 -4.38
CA ASP A 109 -20.91 0.30 -5.31
C ASP A 109 -19.91 1.29 -5.94
N SER A 110 -19.08 1.92 -5.10
CA SER A 110 -18.05 2.88 -5.50
C SER A 110 -16.96 2.22 -6.35
N LEU A 111 -16.40 1.11 -5.88
CA LEU A 111 -15.26 0.46 -6.54
C LEU A 111 -15.66 -0.21 -7.84
N LEU A 112 -16.83 -0.87 -7.91
CA LEU A 112 -17.28 -1.51 -9.15
C LEU A 112 -17.55 -0.48 -10.25
N ARG A 113 -18.05 0.71 -9.89
CA ARG A 113 -18.22 1.82 -10.85
C ARG A 113 -16.91 2.38 -11.37
N ARG A 114 -15.78 2.21 -10.67
CA ARG A 114 -14.45 2.55 -11.20
C ARG A 114 -14.07 1.73 -12.42
N TYR A 115 -14.69 0.57 -12.63
CA TYR A 115 -14.44 -0.28 -13.80
C TYR A 115 -15.34 0.06 -15.01
N ILE A 116 -16.27 1.01 -14.88
CA ILE A 116 -17.24 1.33 -15.94
C ILE A 116 -17.04 2.77 -16.41
N VAL A 117 -16.81 2.93 -17.71
CA VAL A 117 -16.60 4.21 -18.40
C VAL A 117 -17.80 4.48 -19.31
N ARG A 118 -18.27 5.73 -19.37
CA ARG A 118 -19.36 6.13 -20.28
C ARG A 118 -18.89 6.08 -21.74
N GLY A 119 -19.74 5.58 -22.63
CA GLY A 119 -19.45 5.48 -24.06
C GLY A 119 -18.59 4.27 -24.43
N ILE A 120 -18.17 4.22 -25.70
CA ILE A 120 -17.38 3.12 -26.27
C ILE A 120 -15.92 3.53 -26.38
N VAL A 121 -15.05 2.85 -25.64
CA VAL A 121 -13.59 3.00 -25.67
C VAL A 121 -13.01 1.71 -26.21
N ASN A 122 -12.40 1.77 -27.40
CA ASN A 122 -11.72 0.62 -28.02
C ASN A 122 -10.21 0.68 -27.75
N ALA A 123 -9.51 -0.45 -27.93
CA ALA A 123 -8.07 -0.52 -27.66
C ALA A 123 -7.27 0.46 -28.53
N ASP A 124 -7.70 0.70 -29.77
CA ASP A 124 -7.04 1.63 -30.68
C ASP A 124 -7.09 3.09 -30.18
N SER A 125 -8.17 3.49 -29.52
CA SER A 125 -8.30 4.84 -28.94
C SER A 125 -7.36 5.12 -27.76
N LEU A 126 -6.63 4.10 -27.29
CA LEU A 126 -5.75 4.17 -26.11
C LEU A 126 -4.26 4.03 -26.45
N ARG A 127 -3.87 4.16 -27.74
CA ARG A 127 -2.49 3.96 -28.22
C ARG A 127 -1.55 5.17 -28.02
N TYR A 128 -1.89 6.11 -27.15
CA TYR A 128 -1.05 7.26 -26.86
C TYR A 128 0.14 6.86 -25.98
N ALA A 129 1.26 7.58 -26.11
CA ALA A 129 2.50 7.31 -25.37
C ALA A 129 2.28 7.27 -23.84
N ASP A 130 1.45 8.19 -23.33
CA ASP A 130 1.08 8.29 -21.91
C ASP A 130 -0.27 7.64 -21.59
N GLY A 131 -0.86 6.93 -22.56
CA GLY A 131 -2.25 6.46 -22.50
C GLY A 131 -3.26 7.60 -22.60
N THR A 132 -4.50 7.29 -22.24
CA THR A 132 -5.64 8.20 -22.30
C THR A 132 -6.30 8.27 -20.94
N GLU A 133 -6.64 9.47 -20.48
CA GLU A 133 -7.45 9.64 -19.29
C GLU A 133 -8.88 9.16 -19.52
N LEU A 134 -9.38 8.38 -18.57
CA LEU A 134 -10.71 7.80 -18.60
C LEU A 134 -11.47 8.26 -17.37
N THR A 135 -12.70 8.71 -17.55
CA THR A 135 -13.57 9.13 -16.45
C THR A 135 -14.68 8.11 -16.24
N THR A 136 -14.75 7.56 -15.04
CA THR A 136 -15.70 6.50 -14.69
C THR A 136 -17.10 7.03 -14.37
N LEU A 137 -18.09 6.16 -14.11
CA LEU A 137 -19.47 6.56 -13.84
C LEU A 137 -19.63 7.58 -12.69
N TYR A 138 -18.66 7.67 -11.77
CA TYR A 138 -18.60 8.62 -10.66
C TYR A 138 -17.47 9.64 -10.72
N GLY A 139 -16.91 9.89 -11.90
CA GLY A 139 -15.91 10.95 -12.05
C GLY A 139 -14.52 10.56 -11.54
N HIS A 140 -14.33 9.32 -11.07
CA HIS A 140 -13.00 8.83 -10.69
C HIS A 140 -12.14 8.72 -11.94
N GLU A 141 -10.94 9.31 -11.88
CA GLU A 141 -10.00 9.35 -12.99
C GLU A 141 -9.16 8.07 -13.06
N MET A 142 -9.18 7.44 -14.23
CA MET A 142 -8.43 6.26 -14.58
C MET A 142 -7.54 6.57 -15.79
N ASN A 143 -6.63 5.66 -16.13
CA ASN A 143 -5.87 5.73 -17.38
C ASN A 143 -6.00 4.40 -18.14
N GLY A 144 -6.18 4.48 -19.46
CA GLY A 144 -6.12 3.34 -20.37
C GLY A 144 -4.96 3.49 -21.34
N LYS A 145 -4.13 2.45 -21.49
CA LYS A 145 -3.01 2.45 -22.43
C LYS A 145 -2.88 1.11 -23.14
N THR A 146 -2.88 1.12 -24.46
CA THR A 146 -2.64 -0.08 -25.26
C THR A 146 -1.15 -0.22 -25.57
N ALA A 147 -0.60 -1.40 -25.32
CA ALA A 147 0.76 -1.78 -25.73
C ALA A 147 0.72 -3.03 -26.62
N GLY A 148 1.47 -2.99 -27.72
CA GLY A 148 1.70 -4.15 -28.58
C GLY A 148 2.92 -4.95 -28.12
N THR A 149 2.89 -6.26 -28.31
CA THR A 149 4.12 -7.07 -28.35
C THR A 149 4.58 -7.23 -29.81
N ASN A 150 5.88 -7.40 -30.03
CA ASN A 150 6.42 -7.69 -31.36
C ASN A 150 6.40 -9.21 -31.59
N ALA A 151 5.97 -9.66 -32.77
CA ALA A 151 6.06 -11.06 -33.18
C ALA A 151 6.92 -11.19 -34.45
N SER A 152 7.94 -12.05 -34.41
CA SER A 152 8.73 -12.49 -35.57
C SER A 152 9.23 -11.37 -36.50
N GLY A 153 9.79 -10.30 -35.95
CA GLY A 153 10.37 -9.20 -36.74
C GLY A 153 9.35 -8.22 -37.36
N ALA A 154 8.05 -8.41 -37.10
CA ALA A 154 7.02 -7.46 -37.46
C ALA A 154 6.62 -6.60 -36.24
N VAL A 155 6.75 -5.29 -36.39
CA VAL A 155 6.30 -4.29 -35.40
C VAL A 155 4.77 -4.36 -35.31
N ASP A 156 4.23 -4.41 -34.09
CA ASP A 156 2.79 -4.47 -33.77
C ASP A 156 2.03 -5.75 -34.22
N ALA A 157 2.73 -6.83 -34.55
CA ALA A 157 2.11 -8.10 -34.96
C ALA A 157 1.88 -9.11 -33.83
N GLY A 158 2.32 -8.82 -32.61
CA GLY A 158 2.10 -9.66 -31.43
C GLY A 158 0.79 -9.35 -30.69
N THR A 159 0.54 -10.08 -29.60
CA THR A 159 -0.61 -9.86 -28.71
C THR A 159 -0.66 -8.41 -28.25
N GLN A 160 -1.83 -7.78 -28.39
CA GLN A 160 -2.12 -6.47 -27.82
C GLN A 160 -2.60 -6.64 -26.38
N VAL A 161 -2.00 -5.90 -25.45
CA VAL A 161 -2.41 -5.83 -24.06
C VAL A 161 -2.80 -4.40 -23.75
N LEU A 162 -3.99 -4.22 -23.19
CA LEU A 162 -4.43 -2.95 -22.62
C LEU A 162 -4.11 -2.94 -21.12
N MET A 163 -3.42 -1.88 -20.69
CA MET A 163 -3.18 -1.49 -19.30
C MET A 163 -4.31 -0.57 -18.84
N TYR A 164 -5.03 -0.97 -17.80
CA TYR A 164 -6.07 -0.18 -17.15
C TYR A 164 -5.60 0.20 -15.75
N SER A 165 -5.46 1.49 -15.47
CA SER A 165 -4.76 1.97 -14.28
C SER A 165 -5.64 2.86 -13.42
N ASP A 166 -5.72 2.55 -12.12
CA ASP A 166 -6.19 3.51 -11.12
C ASP A 166 -5.08 4.52 -10.86
N LYS A 167 -5.37 5.81 -11.09
CA LYS A 167 -4.40 6.89 -10.89
C LYS A 167 -4.11 7.14 -9.42
N ASN A 168 -4.93 6.61 -8.50
CA ASN A 168 -4.83 6.87 -7.06
C ASN A 168 -4.79 8.37 -6.73
N ASN A 169 -5.54 9.18 -7.49
CA ASN A 169 -5.53 10.64 -7.43
C ASN A 169 -4.14 11.28 -7.60
N SER A 170 -3.18 10.57 -8.21
CA SER A 170 -1.84 11.06 -8.52
C SER A 170 -1.70 11.37 -10.01
N ARG A 171 -0.97 12.44 -10.32
CA ARG A 171 -0.51 12.73 -11.69
C ARG A 171 0.72 11.93 -12.10
N PHE A 172 1.37 11.24 -11.16
CA PHE A 172 2.61 10.52 -11.40
C PHE A 172 2.33 9.03 -11.60
N SER A 173 2.71 8.51 -12.77
CA SER A 173 2.44 7.12 -13.16
C SER A 173 3.07 6.06 -12.26
N LYS A 174 4.12 6.41 -11.50
CA LYS A 174 4.72 5.53 -10.48
C LYS A 174 3.76 5.19 -9.32
N ASP A 175 2.77 6.03 -9.07
CA ASP A 175 1.80 5.85 -7.99
C ASP A 175 0.52 5.17 -8.49
N TRP A 176 0.45 4.86 -9.79
CA TRP A 176 -0.71 4.25 -10.41
C TRP A 176 -0.70 2.74 -10.20
N SER A 177 -1.88 2.17 -9.97
CA SER A 177 -2.05 0.72 -9.86
C SER A 177 -2.58 0.19 -11.18
N VAL A 178 -1.79 -0.66 -11.84
CA VAL A 178 -2.08 -1.15 -13.20
C VAL A 178 -2.72 -2.55 -13.15
N ALA A 179 -3.77 -2.75 -13.95
CA ALA A 179 -4.34 -4.04 -14.29
C ALA A 179 -4.16 -4.30 -15.79
N LEU A 180 -3.65 -5.46 -16.16
CA LEU A 180 -3.55 -5.88 -17.56
C LEU A 180 -4.86 -6.53 -18.02
N THR A 181 -5.11 -6.51 -19.31
CA THR A 181 -6.22 -7.22 -19.95
C THR A 181 -5.77 -8.57 -20.49
N GLN A 182 -6.65 -9.55 -20.34
CA GLN A 182 -6.52 -10.84 -21.01
C GLN A 182 -7.11 -10.77 -22.42
N ASN A 183 -8.28 -10.14 -22.57
CA ASN A 183 -8.96 -9.93 -23.85
C ASN A 183 -9.38 -8.45 -23.96
N VAL A 184 -9.29 -7.90 -25.16
CA VAL A 184 -9.71 -6.52 -25.47
C VAL A 184 -10.77 -6.51 -26.56
N ASP A 185 -11.52 -5.42 -26.66
CA ASP A 185 -12.47 -5.14 -27.74
C ASP A 185 -13.58 -6.21 -27.93
N VAL A 186 -14.07 -6.80 -26.83
CA VAL A 186 -15.26 -7.67 -26.88
C VAL A 186 -16.51 -6.80 -26.99
N LYS A 187 -17.05 -6.68 -28.19
CA LYS A 187 -18.21 -5.82 -28.48
C LYS A 187 -19.51 -6.54 -28.12
N THR A 188 -20.34 -5.91 -27.29
CA THR A 188 -21.66 -6.42 -26.93
C THR A 188 -22.75 -5.59 -27.61
N LYS A 189 -24.02 -6.00 -27.49
CA LYS A 189 -25.16 -5.30 -28.09
C LYS A 189 -25.22 -3.82 -27.67
N ASN A 190 -24.92 -3.53 -26.42
CA ASN A 190 -25.02 -2.18 -25.85
C ASN A 190 -23.67 -1.55 -25.53
N GLY A 191 -22.55 -2.28 -25.54
CA GLY A 191 -21.30 -1.79 -24.99
C GLY A 191 -20.03 -2.41 -25.54
N MET A 192 -18.94 -2.15 -24.83
CA MET A 192 -17.63 -2.73 -25.05
C MET A 192 -17.13 -3.35 -23.75
N MET A 193 -16.44 -4.49 -23.84
CA MET A 193 -15.75 -5.08 -22.70
C MET A 193 -14.25 -5.24 -22.99
N HIS A 194 -13.47 -4.93 -21.96
CA HIS A 194 -12.06 -5.29 -21.86
C HIS A 194 -11.92 -6.18 -20.63
N ILE A 195 -11.62 -7.46 -20.83
CA ILE A 195 -11.58 -8.43 -19.75
C ILE A 195 -10.21 -8.34 -19.08
N LEU A 196 -10.18 -7.97 -17.80
CA LEU A 196 -8.95 -7.86 -17.02
C LEU A 196 -8.40 -9.23 -16.68
N GLU A 197 -7.09 -9.34 -16.51
CA GLU A 197 -6.46 -10.55 -15.99
C GLU A 197 -6.90 -10.84 -14.55
N SER A 198 -7.00 -12.13 -14.23
CA SER A 198 -7.34 -12.63 -12.91
C SER A 198 -6.29 -12.35 -11.82
N ARG A 199 -5.11 -11.84 -12.22
CA ARG A 199 -4.00 -11.50 -11.32
C ARG A 199 -4.15 -10.15 -10.64
N HIS A 200 -4.93 -9.23 -11.19
CA HIS A 200 -5.16 -7.94 -10.53
C HIS A 200 -6.10 -8.11 -9.33
N VAL A 201 -5.98 -7.27 -8.31
CA VAL A 201 -6.87 -7.26 -7.13
C VAL A 201 -8.03 -6.28 -7.39
N PHE A 202 -9.26 -6.70 -7.08
CA PHE A 202 -10.43 -5.83 -7.20
C PHE A 202 -10.26 -4.57 -6.34
N GLY A 203 -10.60 -3.40 -6.90
CA GLY A 203 -10.47 -2.11 -6.22
C GLY A 203 -9.03 -1.61 -6.07
N PHE A 204 -8.07 -2.25 -6.75
CA PHE A 204 -6.67 -1.85 -6.80
C PHE A 204 -6.06 -1.73 -5.39
N THR A 205 -5.40 -0.62 -5.08
CA THR A 205 -4.85 -0.32 -3.74
C THR A 205 -5.90 0.24 -2.79
N SER A 206 -7.07 0.65 -3.29
CA SER A 206 -8.10 1.33 -2.48
C SER A 206 -8.99 0.36 -1.70
N PHE A 207 -9.12 -0.90 -2.13
CA PHE A 207 -10.13 -1.82 -1.57
C PHE A 207 -9.99 -2.00 -0.07
N VAL A 208 -8.80 -2.37 0.43
CA VAL A 208 -8.60 -2.69 1.85
C VAL A 208 -8.90 -1.47 2.73
N GLY A 209 -8.39 -0.30 2.36
CA GLY A 209 -8.62 0.94 3.12
C GLY A 209 -10.08 1.41 3.08
N MET A 210 -10.81 1.18 1.98
CA MET A 210 -12.24 1.50 1.91
C MET A 210 -13.11 0.49 2.66
N ALA A 211 -12.78 -0.80 2.58
CA ALA A 211 -13.51 -1.88 3.23
C ALA A 211 -13.27 -1.94 4.74
N TYR A 212 -12.04 -1.65 5.17
CA TYR A 212 -11.60 -1.70 6.55
C TYR A 212 -10.70 -0.49 6.84
N PRO A 213 -11.28 0.70 7.10
CA PRO A 213 -10.52 1.94 7.30
C PRO A 213 -9.43 1.86 8.37
N ARG A 214 -9.59 1.00 9.39
CA ARG A 214 -8.56 0.74 10.40
C ARG A 214 -7.24 0.21 9.81
N SER A 215 -7.22 -0.33 8.59
CA SER A 215 -5.98 -0.67 7.88
C SER A 215 -5.16 0.54 7.42
N LEU A 216 -5.76 1.72 7.37
CA LEU A 216 -5.08 2.98 7.07
C LEU A 216 -4.50 3.63 8.32
N GLU A 217 -4.92 3.16 9.51
CA GLU A 217 -4.27 3.52 10.76
C GLU A 217 -2.86 2.90 10.77
N PRO A 218 -1.83 3.64 11.21
CA PRO A 218 -0.48 3.13 11.16
C PRO A 218 -0.33 1.88 12.02
N ALA A 219 0.29 0.83 11.45
CA ALA A 219 0.58 -0.40 12.16
C ALA A 219 1.75 -0.18 13.13
N GLN A 220 1.65 -0.72 14.34
CA GLN A 220 2.73 -0.59 15.32
C GLN A 220 3.90 -1.55 15.04
N GLY A 221 5.14 -1.07 15.04
CA GLY A 221 6.33 -1.92 14.95
C GLY A 221 7.67 -1.17 15.08
N PRO A 222 8.81 -1.87 15.22
CA PRO A 222 10.10 -1.20 15.40
C PRO A 222 10.49 -0.35 14.19
N TYR A 223 10.89 0.91 14.45
CA TYR A 223 11.25 1.88 13.41
C TYR A 223 12.37 1.41 12.47
N LEU A 224 13.39 0.74 13.03
CA LEU A 224 14.50 0.18 12.24
C LEU A 224 14.17 -1.17 11.59
N GLY A 225 12.93 -1.65 11.73
CA GLY A 225 12.45 -2.93 11.19
C GLY A 225 12.81 -4.16 12.02
N TYR A 226 13.52 -3.99 13.15
CA TYR A 226 13.86 -5.06 14.08
C TYR A 226 13.80 -4.60 15.54
N PRO A 227 13.45 -5.49 16.50
CA PRO A 227 13.41 -5.13 17.91
C PRO A 227 14.78 -4.71 18.46
N PHE A 228 14.78 -3.77 19.40
CA PHE A 228 15.98 -3.45 20.19
C PHE A 228 16.36 -4.61 21.10
N LYS A 229 17.66 -4.88 21.23
CA LYS A 229 18.16 -5.92 22.13
C LYS A 229 18.39 -5.33 23.52
N ILE A 230 17.90 -6.04 24.54
CA ILE A 230 18.20 -5.74 25.95
C ILE A 230 18.91 -6.97 26.56
N PRO A 231 20.13 -6.84 27.13
CA PRO A 231 20.89 -5.61 27.36
C PRO A 231 21.35 -4.94 26.05
N GLY A 232 21.49 -3.61 26.09
CA GLY A 232 21.80 -2.79 24.92
C GLY A 232 21.38 -1.33 25.08
N ILE A 233 21.50 -0.57 23.98
CA ILE A 233 21.14 0.84 23.88
C ILE A 233 19.85 0.96 23.07
N ILE A 234 18.94 1.79 23.56
CA ILE A 234 17.76 2.26 22.83
C ILE A 234 17.91 3.77 22.72
N ASP A 235 18.12 4.28 21.51
CA ASP A 235 18.12 5.72 21.27
C ASP A 235 16.66 6.21 21.22
N ALA A 236 16.36 7.27 21.97
CA ALA A 236 14.98 7.68 22.23
C ALA A 236 14.24 8.08 20.95
N ALA A 237 14.98 8.65 19.98
CA ALA A 237 14.46 9.08 18.67
C ALA A 237 14.00 7.91 17.77
N ASP A 238 14.32 6.65 18.12
CA ASP A 238 13.90 5.44 17.39
C ASP A 238 12.68 4.75 18.02
N TYR A 239 11.73 5.53 18.57
CA TYR A 239 10.44 5.00 19.01
C TYR A 239 9.75 4.23 17.87
N ASP A 240 8.83 3.32 18.18
CA ASP A 240 8.18 2.49 17.16
C ASP A 240 7.46 3.34 16.07
N ASP A 241 7.27 2.76 14.89
CA ASP A 241 6.22 3.17 13.96
C ASP A 241 4.86 2.79 14.53
N GLY A 242 3.81 3.54 14.22
CA GLY A 242 2.44 3.27 14.68
C GLY A 242 1.59 4.52 14.89
N GLY A 243 2.22 5.69 15.03
CA GLY A 243 1.53 6.98 15.15
C GLY A 243 0.96 7.27 16.55
N GLU A 244 0.28 8.41 16.63
CA GLU A 244 -0.29 8.97 17.86
C GLU A 244 -1.29 8.03 18.52
N GLY A 245 -1.14 7.80 19.83
CA GLY A 245 -1.96 6.87 20.61
C GLY A 245 -1.58 5.38 20.43
N ILE A 246 -0.64 5.06 19.54
CA ILE A 246 -0.23 3.68 19.23
C ILE A 246 1.26 3.46 19.56
N ALA A 247 2.16 4.23 18.96
CA ALA A 247 3.60 4.13 19.18
C ALA A 247 4.17 5.25 20.07
N PHE A 248 3.47 6.36 20.15
CA PHE A 248 3.78 7.48 21.04
C PHE A 248 2.48 8.23 21.41
N HIS A 249 2.55 9.09 22.42
CA HIS A 249 1.57 10.14 22.66
C HIS A 249 2.31 11.47 22.78
N ASP A 250 1.94 12.41 21.91
CA ASP A 250 2.47 13.77 21.84
C ASP A 250 1.29 14.76 21.78
N SER A 251 1.25 15.65 22.77
CA SER A 251 0.06 16.43 23.14
C SER A 251 0.03 17.83 22.52
N ASN A 252 1.18 18.39 22.16
CA ASN A 252 1.32 19.74 21.64
C ASN A 252 1.71 19.78 20.15
N GLY A 253 2.31 18.72 19.60
CA GLY A 253 2.83 18.70 18.23
C GLY A 253 4.01 19.65 18.02
N ASP A 254 4.65 20.09 19.10
CA ASP A 254 5.73 21.07 19.07
C ASP A 254 7.08 20.38 18.80
N GLY A 255 8.03 21.20 18.37
CA GLY A 255 9.42 20.82 18.23
C GLY A 255 9.91 20.74 16.80
N ASN A 256 11.19 20.38 16.69
CA ASN A 256 11.80 20.10 15.42
C ASN A 256 11.42 18.68 14.95
N HIS A 257 11.73 18.36 13.70
CA HIS A 257 11.51 17.04 13.12
C HIS A 257 12.78 16.61 12.36
N SER A 258 13.92 16.77 13.03
CA SER A 258 15.25 16.66 12.41
C SER A 258 15.64 15.23 12.04
N TYR A 259 15.05 14.23 12.71
CA TYR A 259 15.28 12.82 12.39
C TYR A 259 14.09 12.20 11.67
N ARG A 260 12.90 12.38 12.23
CA ARG A 260 11.66 11.82 11.70
C ARG A 260 10.65 12.93 11.42
N PRO A 261 9.85 12.81 10.34
CA PRO A 261 8.84 13.80 9.97
C PRO A 261 7.56 13.73 10.82
N ASP A 262 7.40 12.68 11.63
CA ASP A 262 6.30 12.52 12.59
C ASP A 262 6.65 13.08 13.98
N ARG A 263 5.77 12.82 14.94
CA ARG A 263 5.86 13.28 16.34
C ARG A 263 6.32 12.12 17.23
N PRO A 264 6.88 12.37 18.43
CA PRO A 264 7.20 13.68 19.02
C PRO A 264 8.41 14.37 18.37
N GLY A 265 8.62 15.63 18.75
CA GLY A 265 9.70 16.46 18.23
C GLY A 265 11.10 15.88 18.44
N THR A 266 11.91 15.87 17.37
CA THR A 266 13.31 15.42 17.38
C THR A 266 14.25 16.54 16.94
N GLU A 267 15.38 16.69 17.64
CA GLU A 267 16.43 17.65 17.30
C GLU A 267 17.83 17.02 17.37
N ASN A 268 18.82 17.69 16.80
CA ASN A 268 20.21 17.23 16.86
C ASN A 268 20.70 17.20 18.32
N CYS A 269 21.25 16.06 18.75
CA CYS A 269 21.83 15.91 20.07
C CYS A 269 23.30 16.33 20.08
N SER A 270 23.70 17.16 21.04
CA SER A 270 25.08 17.64 21.19
C SER A 270 26.10 16.54 21.52
N GLU A 271 25.68 15.42 22.13
CA GLU A 271 26.55 14.25 22.39
C GLU A 271 26.76 13.36 21.16
N GLY A 272 25.86 13.47 20.17
CA GLY A 272 25.86 12.64 18.97
C GLY A 272 25.80 11.13 19.26
N ASN A 273 26.05 10.33 18.22
CA ASN A 273 26.04 8.87 18.34
C ASN A 273 27.43 8.30 18.69
N THR A 274 27.98 8.70 19.84
CA THR A 274 29.33 8.30 20.27
C THR A 274 29.40 6.90 20.91
N ASP A 275 28.29 6.39 21.46
CA ASP A 275 28.23 5.11 22.17
C ASP A 275 27.92 3.90 21.26
N GLY A 276 27.87 4.09 19.93
CA GLY A 276 27.64 3.01 18.97
C GLY A 276 26.18 2.56 18.87
N GLY A 277 25.24 3.48 19.10
CA GLY A 277 23.80 3.28 18.94
C GLY A 277 23.35 3.32 17.47
N SER A 278 22.04 3.44 17.30
CA SER A 278 21.36 3.51 16.00
C SER A 278 21.57 4.89 15.33
N PRO A 279 21.23 5.07 14.03
CA PRO A 279 21.16 6.41 13.43
C PRO A 279 20.39 7.45 14.27
N GLY A 280 19.37 7.03 15.03
CA GLY A 280 18.63 7.87 15.97
C GLY A 280 19.48 8.44 17.10
N GLY A 281 20.63 7.83 17.42
CA GLY A 281 21.56 8.31 18.44
C GLY A 281 22.23 9.65 18.14
N ASN A 282 22.09 10.19 16.92
CA ASN A 282 22.51 11.57 16.60
C ASN A 282 21.48 12.62 17.04
N TYR A 283 20.33 12.19 17.54
CA TYR A 283 19.19 13.02 17.84
C TYR A 283 18.66 12.74 19.24
N ASN A 284 17.95 13.71 19.80
CA ASN A 284 17.16 13.52 21.01
C ASN A 284 15.69 13.83 20.75
N VAL A 285 14.82 13.25 21.57
CA VAL A 285 13.43 13.71 21.71
C VAL A 285 13.42 14.92 22.63
N GLY A 286 12.59 15.90 22.32
CA GLY A 286 12.43 17.12 23.12
C GLY A 286 11.01 17.66 23.07
N TRP A 287 10.80 18.85 23.64
CA TRP A 287 9.47 19.48 23.76
C TRP A 287 8.43 18.65 24.52
N THR A 288 8.91 17.75 25.38
CA THR A 288 8.09 16.82 26.16
C THR A 288 7.09 17.56 27.07
N VAL A 289 5.87 17.04 27.16
CA VAL A 289 4.78 17.53 28.03
C VAL A 289 4.33 16.42 28.98
N ASP A 290 3.79 16.80 30.14
CA ASP A 290 3.32 15.87 31.16
C ASP A 290 2.29 14.89 30.57
N GLY A 291 2.49 13.60 30.82
CA GLY A 291 1.60 12.52 30.37
C GLY A 291 1.92 11.94 29.00
N GLU A 292 2.92 12.48 28.29
CA GLU A 292 3.41 11.93 27.02
C GLU A 292 4.15 10.62 27.21
N TRP A 293 4.27 9.84 26.13
CA TRP A 293 4.99 8.58 26.18
C TRP A 293 5.55 8.13 24.84
N LEU A 294 6.57 7.29 24.90
CA LEU A 294 7.25 6.67 23.75
C LEU A 294 7.26 5.15 23.92
N ARG A 295 6.96 4.40 22.86
CA ARG A 295 6.97 2.93 22.88
C ARG A 295 8.04 2.37 21.95
N TYR A 296 8.62 1.23 22.33
CA TYR A 296 9.68 0.53 21.64
C TYR A 296 9.41 -0.97 21.64
N THR A 297 9.56 -1.62 20.50
CA THR A 297 9.57 -3.07 20.41
C THR A 297 10.95 -3.58 20.84
N VAL A 298 11.01 -4.34 21.92
CA VAL A 298 12.26 -4.86 22.50
C VAL A 298 12.28 -6.39 22.48
N ASP A 299 13.48 -6.96 22.48
CA ASP A 299 13.75 -8.39 22.64
C ASP A 299 14.78 -8.56 23.77
N ILE A 300 14.26 -8.92 24.95
CA ILE A 300 15.00 -9.00 26.20
C ILE A 300 15.59 -10.40 26.30
N ALA A 301 16.92 -10.49 26.32
CA ALA A 301 17.64 -11.75 26.21
C ALA A 301 17.31 -12.73 27.35
N GLU A 302 17.18 -12.22 28.58
CA GLU A 302 16.98 -13.03 29.77
C GLU A 302 16.13 -12.26 30.80
N ALA A 303 15.31 -12.96 31.58
CA ALA A 303 14.55 -12.32 32.64
C ALA A 303 15.49 -11.96 33.81
N GLY A 304 15.18 -10.87 34.52
CA GLY A 304 15.88 -10.49 35.75
C GLY A 304 16.01 -8.99 35.96
N ALA A 305 16.92 -8.63 36.87
CA ALA A 305 17.21 -7.25 37.21
C ALA A 305 18.16 -6.63 36.18
N TYR A 306 17.80 -5.45 35.70
CA TYR A 306 18.63 -4.63 34.82
C TYR A 306 18.83 -3.26 35.46
N LYS A 307 20.05 -2.74 35.32
CA LYS A 307 20.30 -1.32 35.54
C LYS A 307 19.96 -0.60 34.24
N VAL A 308 19.04 0.36 34.30
CA VAL A 308 18.78 1.30 33.21
C VAL A 308 19.47 2.62 33.54
N GLU A 309 20.22 3.16 32.59
CA GLU A 309 20.70 4.55 32.62
C GLU A 309 19.93 5.36 31.58
N LEU A 310 19.30 6.45 32.02
CA LEU A 310 18.58 7.39 31.17
C LEU A 310 19.47 8.61 30.97
N ARG A 311 19.76 8.93 29.70
CA ARG A 311 20.49 10.15 29.32
C ARG A 311 19.49 11.25 29.03
N THR A 312 19.45 12.26 29.90
CA THR A 312 18.47 13.36 29.83
C THR A 312 19.14 14.72 30.03
N ALA A 313 18.49 15.78 29.54
CA ALA A 313 18.90 17.17 29.73
C ALA A 313 17.68 18.05 30.06
N SER A 314 17.79 19.01 30.98
CA SER A 314 16.73 19.98 31.25
C SER A 314 17.30 21.35 31.56
N GLY A 315 16.65 22.39 31.03
CA GLY A 315 16.97 23.79 31.33
C GLY A 315 16.10 24.42 32.42
N CYS A 316 15.03 23.77 32.86
CA CYS A 316 14.03 24.38 33.76
C CYS A 316 13.98 23.72 35.13
N CYS A 317 13.99 22.40 35.18
CA CYS A 317 13.27 21.72 36.24
C CYS A 317 13.65 20.24 36.37
N ASP A 318 13.36 19.72 37.57
CA ASP A 318 13.38 18.28 37.81
C ASP A 318 12.10 17.66 37.21
N SER A 319 12.23 16.45 36.71
CA SER A 319 11.22 15.71 35.96
C SER A 319 11.20 14.25 36.42
N ASN A 320 10.23 13.45 35.96
CA ASN A 320 10.24 12.03 36.21
C ASN A 320 9.62 11.21 35.08
N VAL A 321 10.09 9.97 34.99
CA VAL A 321 9.55 8.95 34.08
C VAL A 321 9.36 7.63 34.80
N HIS A 322 8.56 6.75 34.23
CA HIS A 322 8.58 5.34 34.59
C HIS A 322 8.52 4.47 33.32
N PHE A 323 9.09 3.27 33.40
CA PHE A 323 9.06 2.30 32.34
C PHE A 323 7.96 1.28 32.56
N LEU A 324 7.27 0.93 31.48
CA LEU A 324 6.31 -0.15 31.47
C LEU A 324 6.72 -1.22 30.46
N ILE A 325 6.49 -2.48 30.81
CA ILE A 325 6.53 -3.61 29.87
C ILE A 325 5.11 -4.09 29.68
N ASP A 326 4.64 -4.05 28.43
CA ASP A 326 3.26 -4.42 28.06
C ASP A 326 2.21 -3.73 28.96
N ASP A 327 2.43 -2.41 29.18
CA ASP A 327 1.61 -1.53 30.01
C ASP A 327 1.57 -1.88 31.51
N VAL A 328 2.51 -2.71 32.00
CA VAL A 328 2.76 -2.96 33.42
C VAL A 328 4.02 -2.22 33.86
N ASP A 329 3.92 -1.39 34.91
CA ASP A 329 5.06 -0.67 35.50
C ASP A 329 6.14 -1.64 36.02
N VAL A 330 7.39 -1.42 35.61
CA VAL A 330 8.57 -2.23 35.98
C VAL A 330 9.67 -1.44 36.69
N SER A 331 9.50 -0.13 36.89
CA SER A 331 10.53 0.75 37.45
C SER A 331 10.07 1.57 38.66
N GLY A 332 8.78 1.91 38.75
CA GLY A 332 8.32 3.06 39.52
C GLY A 332 8.93 4.38 38.99
N ASP A 333 8.75 5.47 39.73
CA ASP A 333 9.25 6.79 39.34
C ASP A 333 10.78 6.85 39.37
N ILE A 334 11.35 7.25 38.23
CA ILE A 334 12.76 7.57 38.04
C ILE A 334 12.87 9.09 37.94
N ILE A 335 13.48 9.73 38.94
CA ILE A 335 13.65 11.18 39.01
C ILE A 335 14.85 11.61 38.18
N THR A 336 14.64 12.55 37.25
CA THR A 336 15.69 13.20 36.46
C THR A 336 15.82 14.65 36.91
N HIS A 337 17.05 15.14 37.06
CA HIS A 337 17.30 16.47 37.62
C HIS A 337 17.61 17.52 36.55
N ASN A 338 17.37 18.79 36.89
CA ASN A 338 17.79 19.94 36.09
C ASN A 338 19.30 19.91 35.83
N THR A 339 19.69 19.99 34.55
CA THR A 339 21.09 19.95 34.10
C THR A 339 21.65 21.32 33.69
N GLY A 340 20.84 22.37 33.82
CA GLY A 340 21.20 23.75 33.51
C GLY A 340 21.16 24.11 32.02
N GLY A 341 20.63 23.22 31.16
CA GLY A 341 20.48 23.50 29.73
C GLY A 341 19.93 22.32 28.93
N TRP A 342 19.21 22.63 27.83
CA TRP A 342 18.52 21.64 26.98
C TRP A 342 19.43 20.66 26.23
N GLN A 343 20.73 20.94 26.19
CA GLN A 343 21.75 20.11 25.56
C GLN A 343 22.92 19.82 26.51
N ASN A 344 22.71 20.02 27.82
CA ASN A 344 23.63 19.62 28.88
C ASN A 344 23.18 18.27 29.43
N TRP A 345 23.85 17.19 29.07
CA TRP A 345 23.37 15.83 29.31
C TRP A 345 23.89 15.24 30.62
N SER A 346 23.02 14.53 31.34
CA SER A 346 23.35 13.79 32.56
C SER A 346 22.71 12.40 32.51
N GLY A 347 23.31 11.45 33.23
CA GLY A 347 22.81 10.09 33.38
C GLY A 347 22.16 9.89 34.74
N THR A 348 20.90 9.49 34.76
CA THR A 348 20.22 8.96 35.97
C THR A 348 20.11 7.45 35.84
N THR A 349 20.35 6.70 36.92
CA THR A 349 20.24 5.24 36.93
C THR A 349 19.13 4.72 37.85
N ALA A 350 18.47 3.65 37.44
CA ALA A 350 17.49 2.91 38.24
C ALA A 350 17.62 1.40 38.02
N ILE A 351 17.00 0.60 38.89
CA ILE A 351 16.88 -0.85 38.73
C ILE A 351 15.47 -1.19 38.26
N VAL A 352 15.37 -1.98 37.20
CA VAL A 352 14.11 -2.46 36.63
C VAL A 352 14.09 -3.97 36.59
N GLN A 353 12.90 -4.56 36.75
CA GLN A 353 12.69 -6.00 36.64
C GLN A 353 12.07 -6.33 35.28
N LEU A 354 12.81 -7.02 34.43
CA LEU A 354 12.39 -7.29 33.05
C LEU A 354 12.09 -8.77 32.80
N PRO A 355 11.01 -9.11 32.06
CA PRO A 355 10.77 -10.46 31.57
C PRO A 355 11.70 -10.80 30.40
N ALA A 356 11.84 -12.08 30.06
CA ALA A 356 12.55 -12.51 28.86
C ALA A 356 11.61 -12.54 27.64
N GLY A 357 12.15 -12.23 26.47
CA GLY A 357 11.46 -12.35 25.18
C GLY A 357 11.08 -11.00 24.58
N ARG A 358 10.15 -11.05 23.62
CA ARG A 358 9.71 -9.87 22.88
C ARG A 358 8.57 -9.17 23.58
N HIS A 359 8.71 -7.87 23.80
CA HIS A 359 7.77 -7.05 24.55
C HIS A 359 7.67 -5.62 23.99
N TYR A 360 6.65 -4.89 24.41
CA TYR A 360 6.58 -3.45 24.23
C TYR A 360 7.10 -2.75 25.49
N LEU A 361 8.24 -2.08 25.36
CA LEU A 361 8.74 -1.16 26.37
C LEU A 361 8.11 0.22 26.14
N LYS A 362 7.53 0.82 27.17
CA LYS A 362 7.03 2.19 27.14
C LYS A 362 7.81 3.03 28.14
N CYS A 363 8.33 4.18 27.72
CA CYS A 363 8.79 5.25 28.59
C CYS A 363 7.64 6.25 28.76
N PHE A 364 7.07 6.34 29.95
CA PHE A 364 6.00 7.27 30.28
C PHE A 364 6.55 8.46 31.04
N MET A 365 6.30 9.67 30.54
CA MET A 365 6.80 10.92 31.09
C MET A 365 5.75 11.51 32.03
N GLN A 366 5.89 11.22 33.32
CA GLN A 366 4.87 11.56 34.32
C GLN A 366 4.91 13.06 34.68
N VAL A 367 6.10 13.63 34.75
CA VAL A 367 6.38 15.07 34.81
C VAL A 367 7.49 15.34 33.81
N SER A 368 7.22 16.23 32.86
CA SER A 368 8.06 16.50 31.70
C SER A 368 8.85 17.81 31.85
N GLY A 369 9.38 18.33 30.75
CA GLY A 369 10.28 19.49 30.76
C GLY A 369 11.75 19.12 30.62
N PHE A 370 12.05 18.06 29.86
CA PHE A 370 13.39 17.58 29.61
C PHE A 370 13.53 17.03 28.18
N ASN A 371 14.77 16.87 27.72
CA ASN A 371 15.11 16.18 26.50
C ASN A 371 15.61 14.77 26.84
N ILE A 372 15.34 13.80 25.96
CA ILE A 372 15.71 12.39 26.12
C ILE A 372 16.60 11.97 24.97
N HIS A 373 17.80 11.48 25.28
CA HIS A 373 18.72 10.98 24.27
C HIS A 373 18.62 9.47 24.10
N ARG A 374 18.79 8.71 25.18
CA ARG A 374 18.83 7.25 25.13
C ARG A 374 18.58 6.58 26.48
N TYR A 375 18.26 5.30 26.41
CA TYR A 375 18.18 4.37 27.53
C TYR A 375 19.22 3.27 27.35
N ILE A 376 20.03 3.02 28.38
CA ILE A 376 21.11 2.03 28.34
C ILE A 376 20.82 0.96 29.37
N PHE A 377 20.54 -0.25 28.92
CA PHE A 377 20.22 -1.38 29.79
C PHE A 377 21.42 -2.29 29.95
N THR A 378 21.84 -2.50 31.20
CA THR A 378 22.89 -3.46 31.57
C THR A 378 22.30 -4.49 32.52
N LYS A 379 22.49 -5.77 32.23
CA LYS A 379 22.08 -6.84 33.15
C LYS A 379 22.96 -6.82 34.41
N ILE A 380 22.36 -7.06 35.57
CA ILE A 380 23.03 -7.09 36.88
C ILE A 380 23.47 -8.49 37.25
#